data_AF-A0AAF0RKR5-F1
#
_entry.id   AF-A0AAF0RKR5-F1
#
_cell.length_a   1.000
_cell.length_b   1.000
_cell.length_c   1.000
_cell.angle_alpha   90.00
_cell.angle_beta   90.00
_cell.angle_gamma   90.00
#
_symmetry.space_group_name_H-M   'P 1'
#
loop_
_entity.id
_entity.type
_entity.pdbx_description
1 polymer ?
#
loop_
_entity_poly.entity_id
_entity_poly.type
_entity_poly.pdbx_seq_one_letter_code
_entity_poly.pdbx_strand_id
1 'polypeptide(L)'
;MSSSEKRTVVPESVYSTSASAGHVLELGPGATVGVMPHSKRTAKRYDVFLDGERIGSVQSSERRGEVRIPGMRNVVRVKGWPTAWRFYDAGGHTTRLGRTFTTRAEAIHELVDHVTRLQA
;
A
#
# COMPACT_ATOMS: atom_id res chain seq x y z
N MET A 1 27.29 -13.22 3.24
CA MET A 1 26.85 -12.30 4.30
C MET A 1 25.41 -11.93 4.00
N SER A 2 24.43 -12.59 4.62
CA SER A 2 23.02 -12.19 4.47
C SER A 2 22.85 -10.83 5.14
N SER A 3 22.69 -9.78 4.35
CA SER A 3 22.25 -8.49 4.84
C SER A 3 20.86 -8.70 5.45
N SER A 4 20.78 -8.74 6.77
CA SER A 4 19.51 -8.80 7.50
C SER A 4 18.79 -7.47 7.26
N GLU A 5 18.11 -7.34 6.11
CA GLU A 5 17.21 -6.23 5.85
C GLU A 5 16.20 -6.19 7.00
N LYS A 6 16.22 -5.09 7.77
CA LYS A 6 15.30 -4.90 8.89
C LYS A 6 13.87 -4.93 8.38
N ARG A 7 13.20 -6.08 8.51
CA ARG A 7 11.77 -6.22 8.29
C ARG A 7 11.02 -5.80 9.55
N THR A 8 9.88 -5.14 9.36
CA THR A 8 9.01 -4.73 10.47
C THR A 8 7.73 -5.55 10.43
N VAL A 9 7.44 -6.26 11.52
CA VAL A 9 6.17 -6.96 11.70
C VAL A 9 5.06 -5.93 11.83
N VAL A 10 3.99 -6.12 11.06
CA VAL A 10 2.82 -5.26 11.10
C VAL A 10 1.84 -5.84 12.14
N PRO A 11 1.42 -5.06 13.17
CA PRO A 11 0.54 -5.60 14.21
C PRO A 11 -0.83 -6.00 13.66
N GLU A 12 -1.29 -7.18 14.07
CA GLU A 12 -2.51 -7.87 13.60
C GLU A 12 -3.79 -7.00 13.70
N SER A 13 -3.88 -6.17 14.75
CA SER A 13 -5.10 -5.42 15.10
C SER A 13 -5.44 -4.24 14.20
N VAL A 14 -4.49 -3.77 13.39
CA VAL A 14 -4.74 -2.68 12.44
C VAL A 14 -5.11 -3.27 11.06
N TYR A 15 -4.94 -4.59 10.89
CA TYR A 15 -4.89 -5.22 9.57
C TYR A 15 -5.65 -6.54 9.34
N SER A 16 -6.50 -6.99 10.27
CA SER A 16 -7.17 -8.28 10.10
C SER A 16 -8.36 -8.18 9.12
N THR A 17 -8.14 -8.50 7.85
CA THR A 17 -9.20 -9.15 7.05
C THR A 17 -9.20 -10.64 7.39
N SER A 18 -10.31 -11.33 7.15
CA SER A 18 -10.36 -12.80 7.30
C SER A 18 -9.32 -13.53 6.44
N ALA A 19 -8.79 -12.88 5.41
CA ALA A 19 -7.77 -13.40 4.50
C ALA A 19 -6.34 -13.34 5.06
N SER A 20 -6.06 -12.44 6.02
CA SER A 20 -4.76 -12.37 6.71
C SER A 20 -4.74 -13.09 8.06
N ALA A 21 -5.88 -13.62 8.51
CA ALA A 21 -6.02 -14.28 9.79
C ALA A 21 -5.10 -15.52 9.87
N GLY A 22 -4.13 -15.49 10.77
CA GLY A 22 -3.15 -16.57 10.96
C GLY A 22 -1.85 -16.44 10.14
N HIS A 23 -1.71 -15.41 9.31
CA HIS A 23 -0.50 -15.15 8.53
C HIS A 23 0.37 -14.04 9.15
N VAL A 24 1.69 -14.17 9.06
CA VAL A 24 2.64 -13.14 9.51
C VAL A 24 2.89 -12.14 8.39
N LEU A 25 2.45 -10.90 8.60
CA LEU A 25 2.67 -9.79 7.66
C LEU A 25 3.93 -9.01 8.02
N GLU A 26 4.89 -8.95 7.10
CA GLU A 26 6.12 -8.17 7.24
C GLU A 26 6.27 -7.12 6.14
N LEU A 27 6.90 -6.00 6.48
CA LEU A 27 7.28 -4.97 5.53
C LEU A 27 8.81 -4.87 5.41
N GLY A 28 9.29 -4.85 4.18
CA GLY A 28 10.66 -4.50 3.85
C GLY A 28 10.98 -3.03 4.13
N PRO A 29 12.26 -2.65 4.04
CA PRO A 29 12.69 -1.27 4.27
C PRO A 29 12.06 -0.30 3.26
N GLY A 30 11.77 0.92 3.72
CA GLY A 30 11.16 1.97 2.89
C GLY A 30 12.13 2.60 1.89
N ALA A 31 12.27 1.98 0.73
CA ALA A 31 13.12 2.45 -0.37
C ALA A 31 12.61 3.78 -0.94
N THR A 32 13.52 4.72 -1.17
CA THR A 32 13.21 5.95 -1.92
C THR A 32 13.19 5.64 -3.40
N VAL A 33 12.07 5.88 -4.06
CA VAL A 33 11.89 5.59 -5.50
C VAL A 33 11.77 6.85 -6.36
N GLY A 34 11.87 8.03 -5.75
CA GLY A 34 11.89 9.30 -6.45
C GLY A 34 11.28 10.43 -5.66
N VAL A 35 10.90 11.49 -6.38
CA VAL A 35 10.22 12.67 -5.83
C VAL A 35 8.90 12.84 -6.57
N MET A 36 7.84 13.05 -5.79
CA MET A 36 6.51 13.38 -6.27
C MET A 36 6.54 14.72 -7.02
N PRO A 37 6.26 14.77 -8.33
CA PRO A 37 6.41 15.98 -9.16
C PRO A 37 5.69 17.23 -8.64
N HIS A 38 4.49 17.11 -8.06
CA HIS A 38 3.67 18.27 -7.68
C HIS A 38 3.82 18.66 -6.21
N SER A 39 3.75 17.71 -5.29
CA SER A 39 3.90 17.94 -3.85
C SER A 39 5.36 18.08 -3.40
N LYS A 40 6.33 17.71 -4.26
CA LYS A 40 7.77 17.66 -3.97
C LYS A 40 8.16 16.74 -2.81
N ARG A 41 7.25 15.88 -2.37
CA ARG A 41 7.49 14.89 -1.32
C ARG A 41 8.28 13.69 -1.86
N THR A 42 9.03 13.02 -1.00
CA THR A 42 9.74 11.79 -1.39
C THR A 42 8.74 10.65 -1.65
N ALA A 43 8.85 10.01 -2.81
CA ALA A 43 8.14 8.78 -3.12
C ALA A 43 8.84 7.59 -2.46
N LYS A 44 8.07 6.72 -1.83
CA LYS A 44 8.54 5.58 -1.05
C LYS A 44 7.92 4.29 -1.55
N ARG A 45 8.69 3.22 -1.58
CA ARG A 45 8.24 1.85 -1.87
C ARG A 45 8.61 0.94 -0.71
N TYR A 46 7.70 0.03 -0.36
CA TYR A 46 7.89 -1.00 0.65
C TYR A 46 7.54 -2.34 0.01
N ASP A 47 8.44 -3.30 0.08
CA ASP A 47 8.09 -4.68 -0.26
C ASP A 47 7.24 -5.29 0.87
N VAL A 48 6.28 -6.12 0.49
CA VAL A 48 5.33 -6.75 1.40
C VAL A 48 5.56 -8.25 1.39
N PHE A 49 5.65 -8.84 2.58
CA PHE A 49 5.86 -10.26 2.79
C PHE A 49 4.72 -10.87 3.58
N LEU A 50 4.27 -12.05 3.17
CA LEU A 50 3.30 -12.86 3.88
C LEU A 50 3.98 -14.20 4.20
N ASP A 51 4.06 -14.57 5.48
CA ASP A 51 4.78 -15.75 5.96
C ASP A 51 6.24 -15.86 5.46
N GLY A 52 6.89 -14.72 5.31
CA GLY A 52 8.26 -14.62 4.83
C GLY A 52 8.42 -14.65 3.30
N GLU A 53 7.36 -14.95 2.54
CA GLU A 53 7.34 -14.89 1.08
C GLU A 53 6.96 -13.49 0.59
N ARG A 54 7.69 -12.98 -0.41
CA ARG A 54 7.40 -11.67 -0.99
C ARG A 54 6.18 -11.73 -1.92
N ILE A 55 5.06 -11.18 -1.48
CA ILE A 55 3.80 -11.17 -2.25
C ILE A 55 3.67 -9.95 -3.18
N GLY A 56 4.47 -8.91 -2.97
CA GLY A 56 4.40 -7.69 -3.80
C GLY A 56 5.07 -6.48 -3.17
N SER A 57 4.61 -5.30 -3.53
CA SER A 57 5.07 -4.03 -2.98
C SER A 57 3.99 -2.96 -2.96
N VAL A 58 4.08 -2.02 -2.02
CA VAL A 58 3.28 -0.81 -1.97
C VAL A 58 4.14 0.42 -2.21
N GLN A 59 3.63 1.35 -3.02
CA GLN A 59 4.34 2.56 -3.41
C GLN A 59 3.47 3.79 -3.17
N SER A 60 4.09 4.84 -2.62
CA SER A 60 3.45 6.14 -2.51
C SER A 60 3.47 6.88 -3.85
N SER A 61 2.37 7.57 -4.12
CA SER A 61 2.09 8.33 -5.33
C SER A 61 1.34 9.61 -4.95
N GLU A 62 1.12 10.47 -5.93
CA GLU A 62 0.26 11.64 -5.78
C GLU A 62 -1.09 11.36 -6.41
N ARG A 63 -2.16 11.83 -5.77
CA ARG A 63 -3.46 11.96 -6.43
C ARG A 63 -3.92 13.41 -6.38
N ARG A 64 -4.70 13.85 -7.36
CA ARG A 64 -5.40 15.12 -7.23
C ARG A 64 -6.31 15.06 -6.00
N GLY A 65 -6.27 16.11 -5.18
CA GLY A 65 -7.05 16.20 -3.96
C GLY A 65 -8.53 16.23 -4.24
N GLU A 66 -9.16 15.06 -4.26
CA GLU A 66 -10.61 14.90 -4.16
C GLU A 66 -10.86 14.08 -2.91
N VAL A 67 -11.49 14.71 -1.91
CA VAL A 67 -11.86 14.07 -0.66
C VAL A 67 -13.37 14.03 -0.59
N ARG A 68 -13.90 12.82 -0.46
CA ARG A 68 -15.30 12.60 -0.12
C ARG A 68 -15.40 12.64 1.40
N ILE A 69 -16.05 13.68 1.93
CA ILE A 69 -16.24 13.83 3.37
C ILE A 69 -17.43 12.94 3.78
N PRO A 70 -17.29 12.03 4.76
CA PRO A 70 -18.40 11.23 5.25
C PRO A 70 -19.58 12.12 5.68
N GLY A 71 -20.78 11.82 5.20
CA GLY A 71 -21.98 12.62 5.46
C GLY A 71 -22.24 13.75 4.44
N MET A 72 -21.28 14.09 3.58
CA MET A 72 -21.51 15.00 2.45
C MET A 72 -21.79 14.23 1.16
N ARG A 73 -22.81 14.66 0.41
CA ARG A 73 -23.07 14.17 -0.96
C ARG A 73 -22.00 14.60 -1.96
N ASN A 74 -21.33 15.72 -1.70
CA ASN A 74 -20.40 16.35 -2.63
C ASN A 74 -18.94 15.94 -2.34
N VAL A 75 -18.17 15.79 -3.43
CA VAL A 75 -16.71 15.64 -3.36
C VAL A 75 -16.12 17.03 -3.18
N VAL A 76 -15.33 17.23 -2.11
CA VAL A 76 -14.59 18.48 -1.91
C VAL A 76 -13.26 18.37 -2.64
N ARG A 77 -13.03 19.27 -3.59
CA ARG A 77 -11.70 19.47 -4.17
C ARG A 77 -10.81 20.10 -3.11
N VAL A 78 -9.85 19.33 -2.61
CA VAL A 78 -8.87 19.81 -1.66
C VAL A 78 -7.76 20.51 -2.44
N LYS A 79 -7.36 21.69 -1.97
CA LYS A 79 -6.21 22.40 -2.54
C LYS A 79 -4.94 21.60 -2.21
N GLY A 80 -4.43 20.85 -3.19
CA GLY A 80 -3.16 20.13 -3.06
C GLY A 80 -3.12 18.74 -3.70
N TRP A 81 -1.97 18.10 -3.52
CA TRP A 81 -1.66 16.76 -4.03
C TRP A 81 -1.41 15.82 -2.85
N PRO A 82 -2.48 15.27 -2.23
CA PRO A 82 -2.32 14.33 -1.13
C PRO A 82 -1.54 13.10 -1.58
N THR A 83 -0.75 12.56 -0.65
CA THR A 83 -0.11 11.26 -0.83
C THR A 83 -1.18 10.19 -0.88
N ALA A 84 -1.09 9.36 -1.91
CA ALA A 84 -1.90 8.17 -2.08
C ALA A 84 -0.99 6.97 -2.24
N TRP A 85 -1.53 5.77 -2.08
CA TRP A 85 -0.78 4.52 -2.13
C TRP A 85 -1.33 3.63 -3.22
N ARG A 86 -0.44 2.89 -3.86
CA ARG A 86 -0.77 1.84 -4.83
C ARG A 86 -0.02 0.59 -4.43
N PHE A 87 -0.53 -0.56 -4.84
CA PHE A 87 0.22 -1.79 -4.74
C PHE A 87 0.51 -2.38 -6.11
N TYR A 88 1.53 -3.23 -6.12
CA TYR A 88 1.97 -4.07 -7.22
C TYR A 88 2.13 -5.47 -6.65
N ASP A 89 1.47 -6.48 -7.23
CA ASP A 89 1.66 -7.88 -6.87
C ASP A 89 3.07 -8.37 -7.29
N ALA A 90 3.40 -9.62 -6.98
CA ALA A 90 4.67 -10.23 -7.37
C ALA A 90 4.87 -10.29 -8.90
N GLY A 91 3.80 -10.37 -9.67
CA GLY A 91 3.80 -10.33 -11.14
C GLY A 91 3.92 -8.91 -11.74
N GLY A 92 3.92 -7.87 -10.90
CA GLY A 92 3.94 -6.47 -11.34
C GLY A 92 2.56 -5.92 -11.73
N HIS A 93 1.49 -6.69 -11.56
CA HIS A 93 0.14 -6.20 -11.77
C HIS A 93 -0.30 -5.29 -10.64
N THR A 94 -1.09 -4.28 -10.99
CA THR A 94 -1.75 -3.39 -10.04
C THR A 94 -3.26 -3.61 -10.17
N THR A 95 -4.00 -3.58 -9.05
CA THR A 95 -5.46 -3.74 -9.14
C THR A 95 -6.10 -2.69 -10.04
N ARG A 96 -7.08 -3.16 -10.82
CA ARG A 96 -8.14 -2.42 -11.55
C ARG A 96 -7.91 -0.91 -11.63
N LEU A 97 -7.51 -0.46 -12.83
CA LEU A 97 -7.77 0.89 -13.32
C LEU A 97 -7.20 2.04 -12.46
N GLY A 98 -5.99 1.88 -11.92
CA GLY A 98 -5.30 2.99 -11.26
C GLY A 98 -5.94 3.45 -9.94
N ARG A 99 -6.68 2.56 -9.25
CA ARG A 99 -7.19 2.81 -7.91
C ARG A 99 -6.02 3.18 -6.98
N THR A 100 -6.22 4.23 -6.19
CA THR A 100 -5.26 4.69 -5.18
C THR A 100 -5.91 4.65 -3.81
N PHE A 101 -5.14 4.22 -2.82
CA PHE A 101 -5.53 4.13 -1.43
C PHE A 101 -5.08 5.38 -0.68
N THR A 102 -5.83 5.77 0.34
CA THR A 102 -5.55 6.97 1.13
C THR A 102 -4.39 6.75 2.08
N THR A 103 -4.25 5.52 2.58
CA THR A 103 -3.22 5.13 3.53
C THR A 103 -2.36 3.99 2.97
N ARG A 104 -1.11 3.90 3.44
CA ARG A 104 -0.23 2.75 3.15
C ARG A 104 -0.91 1.45 3.59
N ALA A 105 -1.60 1.57 4.71
CA ALA A 105 -2.30 0.50 5.37
C ALA A 105 -3.33 -0.18 4.45
N GLU A 106 -4.25 0.60 3.92
CA GLU A 106 -5.27 0.18 2.95
C GLU A 106 -4.65 -0.48 1.70
N ALA A 107 -3.51 0.02 1.20
CA ALA A 107 -2.86 -0.58 0.04
C ALA A 107 -2.25 -1.95 0.32
N ILE A 108 -1.67 -2.14 1.53
CA ILE A 108 -1.13 -3.44 1.95
C ILE A 108 -2.26 -4.45 2.08
N HIS A 109 -3.36 -4.03 2.71
CA HIS A 109 -4.58 -4.83 2.83
C HIS A 109 -5.10 -5.35 1.50
N GLU A 110 -5.34 -4.44 0.55
CA GLU A 110 -5.87 -4.85 -0.74
C GLU A 110 -4.89 -5.74 -1.51
N LEU A 111 -3.57 -5.58 -1.32
CA LEU A 111 -2.57 -6.50 -1.88
C LEU A 111 -2.71 -7.91 -1.28
N VAL A 112 -2.80 -8.04 0.05
CA VAL A 112 -2.96 -9.35 0.72
C VAL A 112 -4.26 -10.01 0.30
N ASP A 113 -5.38 -9.28 0.30
CA ASP A 113 -6.68 -9.76 -0.17
C ASP A 113 -6.63 -10.18 -1.65
N HIS A 114 -5.87 -9.45 -2.48
CA HIS A 114 -5.74 -9.77 -3.91
C HIS A 114 -4.98 -11.09 -4.13
N VAL A 115 -3.84 -11.27 -3.46
CA VAL A 115 -2.99 -12.46 -3.64
C VAL A 115 -3.66 -13.70 -3.05
N THR A 116 -4.26 -13.60 -1.86
CA THR A 116 -4.98 -14.72 -1.22
C THR A 116 -6.18 -15.18 -2.04
N ARG A 117 -6.90 -14.27 -2.70
CA ARG A 117 -8.00 -14.63 -3.64
C ARG A 117 -7.52 -15.30 -4.93
N LEU A 118 -6.29 -15.03 -5.37
CA LEU A 118 -5.72 -15.69 -6.55
C LEU A 118 -5.20 -17.11 -6.24
N GLN A 119 -4.95 -17.41 -4.97
CA GLN A 119 -4.46 -18.69 -4.50
C GLN A 119 -5.58 -19.66 -4.07
N ALA A 120 -6.82 -19.17 -3.94
CA ALA A 120 -8.02 -19.96 -3.62
C ALA A 120 -8.69 -20.49 -4.90
#